data_AF-A0AAV0WFA6-F1
#
_entry.id   AF-A0AAV0WFA6-F1
#
_cell.length_a   1.000
_cell.length_b   1.000
_cell.length_c   1.000
_cell.angle_alpha   90.00
_cell.angle_beta   90.00
_cell.angle_gamma   90.00
#
_symmetry.space_group_name_H-M   'P 1'
#
loop_
_entity.id
_entity.type
_entity.pdbx_description
1 polymer ?
#
loop_
_entity_poly.entity_id
_entity_poly.type
_entity_poly.pdbx_seq_one_letter_code
_entity_poly.pdbx_strand_id
1 'polypeptide(L)'
;MGNNFNKNTFGQKVVWKDVKVLKVSKEHPDRLFYKTSYEEKDFGEIIVMNKTRNAKRKSCDLELSKLYTEPPGISKEKRKDLIHLCESKLIPENYHYFFENLKVSSSCVAEVNDENSD
;
A
#
# COMPACT_ATOMS: atom_id res chain seq x y z
N MET A 1 6.47 -8.23 -15.42
CA MET A 1 6.83 -7.05 -14.62
C MET A 1 6.75 -5.81 -15.51
N GLY A 2 6.34 -4.66 -14.96
CA GLY A 2 6.30 -3.40 -15.69
C GLY A 2 7.71 -2.91 -16.03
N ASN A 3 7.86 -2.14 -17.11
CA ASN A 3 9.18 -1.78 -17.65
C ASN A 3 9.51 -0.29 -17.49
N ASN A 4 8.56 0.54 -17.06
CA ASN A 4 8.77 1.98 -16.91
C ASN A 4 8.23 2.50 -15.58
N PHE A 5 9.16 2.92 -14.72
CA PHE A 5 8.89 3.56 -13.44
C PHE A 5 9.57 4.92 -13.29
N ASN A 6 10.43 5.31 -14.24
CA ASN A 6 11.31 6.46 -14.06
C ASN A 6 10.81 7.71 -14.79
N LYS A 7 9.80 7.60 -15.64
CA LYS A 7 9.26 8.71 -16.45
C LYS A 7 7.75 8.77 -16.38
N ASN A 8 7.22 9.98 -16.23
CA ASN A 8 5.79 10.23 -16.32
C ASN A 8 5.33 10.38 -17.78
N THR A 9 4.03 10.55 -18.00
CA THR A 9 3.42 10.76 -19.32
C THR A 9 3.87 12.05 -20.01
N PHE A 10 4.37 13.03 -19.26
CA PHE A 10 4.97 14.27 -19.79
C PHE A 10 6.47 14.14 -20.10
N GLY A 11 7.06 12.95 -19.93
CA GLY A 11 8.49 12.70 -20.17
C GLY A 11 9.42 13.20 -19.07
N GLN A 12 8.87 13.73 -17.97
CA GLN A 12 9.64 14.19 -16.83
C GLN A 12 10.06 13.01 -15.95
N LYS A 13 11.21 13.13 -15.31
CA LYS A 13 11.73 12.12 -14.39
C LYS A 13 10.87 12.07 -13.12
N VAL A 14 10.44 10.89 -12.74
CA VAL A 14 9.73 10.66 -11.47
C VAL A 14 10.75 10.50 -10.36
N VAL A 15 10.73 11.40 -9.39
CA VAL A 15 11.59 11.31 -8.20
C VAL A 15 10.83 10.55 -7.12
N TRP A 16 11.06 9.23 -7.04
CA TRP A 16 10.36 8.34 -6.12
C TRP A 16 10.49 8.73 -4.65
N LYS A 17 11.61 9.36 -4.27
CA LYS A 17 11.83 9.86 -2.90
C LYS A 17 10.77 10.90 -2.49
N ASP A 18 10.23 11.65 -3.43
CA ASP A 18 9.31 12.75 -3.17
C ASP A 18 7.84 12.31 -3.31
N VAL A 19 7.59 11.08 -3.74
CA VAL A 19 6.24 10.54 -3.91
C VAL A 19 5.62 10.29 -2.54
N LYS A 20 4.50 10.96 -2.26
CA LYS A 20 3.74 10.83 -0.99
C LYS A 20 2.47 10.00 -1.13
N VAL A 21 1.89 9.98 -2.33
CA VAL A 21 0.68 9.21 -2.61
C VAL A 21 0.91 8.40 -3.87
N LEU A 22 0.62 7.11 -3.79
CA LEU A 22 0.58 6.21 -4.93
C LEU A 22 -0.82 5.60 -5.02
N LYS A 23 -1.43 5.69 -6.20
CA LYS A 23 -2.77 5.18 -6.49
C LYS A 23 -2.69 4.21 -7.67
N VAL A 24 -3.31 3.06 -7.50
CA VAL A 24 -3.50 2.04 -8.52
C VAL A 24 -5.00 1.86 -8.72
N SER A 25 -5.44 1.67 -9.96
CA SER A 25 -6.86 1.57 -10.31
C SER A 25 -7.08 0.36 -11.21
N LYS A 26 -8.20 -0.36 -11.00
CA LYS A 26 -8.55 -1.53 -11.81
C LYS A 26 -8.91 -1.13 -13.24
N GLU A 27 -9.46 0.07 -13.40
CA GLU A 27 -9.83 0.66 -14.69
C GLU A 27 -8.60 0.92 -15.57
N HIS A 28 -7.44 1.13 -14.95
CA HIS A 28 -6.19 1.46 -15.63
C HIS A 28 -5.02 0.59 -15.13
N PRO A 29 -5.01 -0.72 -15.47
CA PRO A 29 -3.99 -1.66 -15.00
C PRO A 29 -2.60 -1.41 -15.60
N ASP A 30 -2.53 -0.62 -16.67
CA ASP A 30 -1.29 -0.22 -17.34
C ASP A 30 -0.61 1.00 -16.70
N ARG A 31 -1.26 1.67 -15.75
CA ARG A 31 -0.85 2.98 -15.23
C ARG A 31 -0.76 3.00 -13.70
N LEU A 32 0.15 3.83 -13.21
CA LEU A 32 0.24 4.25 -11.82
C LEU A 32 0.00 5.74 -11.74
N PHE A 33 -0.74 6.16 -10.72
CA PHE A 33 -1.01 7.55 -10.44
C PHE A 33 -0.26 7.96 -9.18
N TYR A 34 0.39 9.12 -9.18
CA TYR A 34 1.18 9.57 -8.04
C TYR A 34 1.01 11.06 -7.75
N LYS A 35 1.31 11.45 -6.50
CA LYS A 35 1.44 12.85 -6.06
C LYS A 35 2.70 13.05 -5.24
N THR A 36 3.27 14.24 -5.34
CA THR A 36 4.42 14.66 -4.52
C THR A 36 4.03 15.50 -3.30
N SER A 37 2.82 16.06 -3.31
CA SER A 37 2.22 16.79 -2.20
C SER A 37 0.78 16.34 -1.94
N TYR A 38 0.33 16.41 -0.69
CA TYR A 38 -1.08 16.16 -0.33
C TYR A 38 -2.00 17.30 -0.77
N GLU A 39 -1.44 18.48 -1.08
CA GLU A 39 -2.17 19.65 -1.56
C GLU A 39 -2.47 19.59 -3.07
N GLU A 40 -1.72 18.79 -3.82
CA GLU A 40 -1.93 18.60 -5.26
C GLU A 40 -3.33 18.02 -5.49
N LYS A 41 -4.11 18.67 -6.37
CA LYS A 41 -5.45 18.18 -6.74
C LYS A 41 -5.34 17.02 -7.72
N ASP A 42 -4.51 17.18 -8.75
CA ASP A 42 -4.36 16.23 -9.84
C ASP A 42 -3.25 15.22 -9.57
N PHE A 43 -3.34 14.05 -10.22
CA PHE A 43 -2.32 13.01 -10.13
C PHE A 43 -1.41 13.06 -11.37
N GLY A 44 -0.10 12.95 -11.14
CA GLY A 44 0.84 12.58 -12.18
C GLY A 44 0.63 11.12 -12.59
N GLU A 45 0.94 10.79 -13.84
CA GLU A 45 0.69 9.46 -14.39
C GLU A 45 1.97 8.82 -14.92
N ILE A 46 2.14 7.52 -14.65
CA ILE A 46 3.24 6.70 -15.13
C ILE A 46 2.63 5.51 -15.87
N ILE A 47 2.97 5.33 -17.14
CA ILE A 47 2.57 4.15 -17.91
C ILE A 47 3.61 3.07 -17.67
N VAL A 48 3.24 2.03 -16.93
CA VAL A 48 4.15 0.99 -16.44
C VAL A 48 4.23 -0.20 -17.40
N MET A 49 3.15 -0.46 -18.13
CA MET A 49 3.07 -1.54 -19.11
C MET A 49 3.15 -0.98 -20.53
N ASN A 50 4.09 -1.51 -21.32
CA ASN A 50 4.20 -1.16 -22.73
C ASN A 50 3.03 -1.73 -23.52
N LYS A 51 2.28 -0.86 -24.21
CA LYS A 51 1.24 -1.25 -25.18
C LYS A 51 1.90 -1.79 -26.44
N THR A 52 2.36 -3.03 -26.42
CA THR A 52 2.72 -3.72 -27.66
C THR A 52 1.45 -4.02 -28.47
N ARG A 53 1.59 -4.20 -29.78
CA ARG A 53 0.47 -4.49 -30.70
C ARG A 53 -0.40 -5.69 -30.25
N ASN A 54 0.15 -6.61 -29.46
CA ASN A 54 -0.56 -7.75 -28.85
C ASN A 54 -0.99 -7.54 -27.39
N ALA A 55 -0.62 -6.44 -26.72
CA ALA A 55 -0.91 -6.19 -25.31
C ALA A 55 -2.37 -5.85 -25.01
N LYS A 56 -3.13 -5.32 -26.00
CA LYS A 56 -4.56 -5.00 -25.84
C LYS A 56 -5.42 -6.21 -25.39
N ARG A 57 -4.96 -7.44 -25.63
CA ARG A 57 -5.68 -8.66 -25.22
C ARG A 57 -5.49 -9.03 -23.74
N LYS A 58 -4.48 -8.47 -23.06
CA LYS A 58 -4.13 -8.89 -21.68
C LYS A 58 -4.62 -7.94 -20.57
N SER A 59 -4.99 -6.70 -20.90
CA SER A 59 -5.35 -5.70 -19.89
C SER A 59 -6.84 -5.67 -19.52
N CYS A 60 -7.72 -6.23 -20.35
CA CYS A 60 -9.16 -6.01 -20.22
C CYS A 60 -9.89 -7.06 -19.38
N ASP A 61 -9.32 -8.26 -19.20
CA ASP A 61 -9.92 -9.37 -18.44
C ASP A 61 -9.05 -9.78 -17.24
N LEU A 62 -8.69 -8.81 -16.39
CA LEU A 62 -8.14 -9.15 -15.07
C LEU A 62 -9.29 -9.48 -14.12
N GLU A 63 -9.67 -10.76 -14.07
CA GLU A 63 -10.49 -11.31 -13.00
C GLU A 63 -9.68 -11.32 -11.70
N LEU A 64 -9.80 -10.22 -10.94
CA LEU A 64 -9.23 -10.11 -9.61
C LEU A 64 -10.14 -10.83 -8.62
N SER A 65 -9.63 -11.89 -8.00
CA SER A 65 -10.24 -12.48 -6.81
C SER A 65 -9.85 -11.66 -5.57
N LYS A 66 -10.73 -11.62 -4.57
CA LYS A 66 -10.39 -11.03 -3.28
C LYS A 66 -9.29 -11.88 -2.64
N LEU A 67 -8.13 -11.29 -2.37
CA LEU A 67 -7.03 -11.97 -1.67
C LEU A 67 -7.43 -12.35 -0.24
N TYR A 68 -8.27 -11.51 0.39
CA TYR A 68 -8.78 -11.73 1.74
C TYR A 68 -10.31 -11.72 1.73
N THR A 69 -10.92 -12.74 2.33
CA THR A 69 -12.38 -12.82 2.54
C THR A 69 -12.83 -11.95 3.70
N GLU A 70 -11.97 -11.76 4.69
CA GLU A 70 -12.16 -10.90 5.85
C GLU A 70 -10.92 -10.02 6.07
N PRO A 71 -11.04 -8.89 6.81
CA PRO A 71 -9.88 -8.08 7.15
C PRO A 71 -8.78 -8.91 7.82
N PRO A 72 -7.52 -8.80 7.37
CA PRO A 72 -6.43 -9.54 7.99
C PRO A 72 -6.29 -9.13 9.45
N GLY A 73 -6.22 -10.12 10.33
CA GLY A 73 -5.98 -9.90 11.76
C GLY A 73 -4.54 -9.50 12.06
N ILE A 74 -4.31 -9.04 13.28
CA ILE A 74 -2.97 -8.71 13.82
C ILE A 74 -2.41 -9.84 14.68
N SER A 75 -1.12 -9.80 15.00
CA SER A 75 -0.52 -10.76 15.93
C SER A 75 -1.06 -10.60 17.36
N LYS A 76 -0.95 -11.66 18.17
CA LYS A 76 -1.33 -11.62 19.59
C LYS A 76 -0.50 -10.59 20.34
N GLU A 77 0.78 -10.53 20.04
CA GLU A 77 1.77 -9.65 20.65
C GLU A 77 1.43 -8.19 20.33
N LYS A 78 1.21 -7.86 19.04
CA LYS A 78 0.80 -6.52 18.62
C LYS A 78 -0.51 -6.09 19.27
N ARG A 79 -1.49 -7.00 19.39
CA ARG A 79 -2.75 -6.67 20.06
C ARG A 79 -2.53 -6.34 21.53
N LYS A 80 -1.72 -7.15 22.23
CA LYS A 80 -1.36 -6.91 23.62
C LYS A 80 -0.69 -5.56 23.82
N ASP A 81 0.28 -5.23 22.96
CA ASP A 81 0.99 -3.95 23.02
C ASP A 81 0.05 -2.77 22.76
N LEU A 82 -0.86 -2.88 21.79
CA LEU A 82 -1.86 -1.83 21.51
C LEU A 82 -2.82 -1.63 22.68
N ILE A 83 -3.28 -2.69 23.33
CA ILE A 83 -4.12 -2.60 24.53
C ILE A 83 -3.34 -1.93 25.67
N HIS A 84 -2.08 -2.29 25.87
CA HIS A 84 -1.24 -1.65 26.87
C HIS A 84 -1.03 -0.15 26.62
N LEU A 85 -0.91 0.27 25.35
CA LEU A 85 -0.86 1.68 24.96
C LEU A 85 -2.19 2.43 25.23
N CYS A 86 -3.32 1.72 25.16
CA CYS A 86 -4.62 2.27 25.54
C CYS A 86 -4.71 2.44 27.07
N GLU A 87 -4.32 1.42 27.84
CA GLU A 87 -4.32 1.43 29.30
C GLU A 87 -3.40 2.50 29.89
N SER A 88 -2.23 2.72 29.27
CA SER A 88 -1.27 3.76 29.65
C SER A 88 -1.70 5.18 29.24
N LYS A 89 -2.89 5.35 28.65
CA LYS A 89 -3.46 6.63 28.19
C LYS A 89 -2.58 7.38 27.17
N LEU A 90 -1.68 6.68 26.49
CA LEU A 90 -0.89 7.21 25.38
C LEU A 90 -1.72 7.31 24.10
N ILE A 91 -2.69 6.40 23.94
CA ILE A 91 -3.71 6.46 22.91
C ILE A 91 -4.98 7.09 23.49
N PRO A 92 -5.56 8.12 22.84
CA PRO A 92 -6.82 8.72 23.27
C PRO A 92 -7.99 7.72 23.35
N GLU A 93 -8.85 7.87 24.38
CA GLU A 93 -9.96 6.95 24.69
C GLU A 93 -10.95 6.76 23.53
N ASN A 94 -11.13 7.78 22.69
CA ASN A 94 -11.98 7.71 21.51
C ASN A 94 -11.53 6.66 20.47
N TYR A 95 -10.29 6.16 20.56
CA TYR A 95 -9.78 5.10 19.69
C TYR A 95 -9.74 3.73 20.37
N HIS A 96 -9.99 3.62 21.69
CA HIS A 96 -9.86 2.35 22.43
C HIS A 96 -10.80 1.28 21.87
N TYR A 97 -12.06 1.64 21.60
CA TYR A 97 -13.05 0.76 20.98
C TYR A 97 -12.55 0.14 19.66
N PHE A 98 -11.80 0.89 18.86
CA PHE A 98 -11.25 0.38 17.60
C PHE A 98 -10.19 -0.70 17.87
N PHE A 99 -9.24 -0.44 18.77
CA PHE A 99 -8.13 -1.35 19.05
C PHE A 99 -8.56 -2.62 19.79
N GLU A 100 -9.55 -2.53 20.69
CA GLU A 100 -10.08 -3.68 21.43
C GLU A 100 -10.74 -4.71 20.50
N ASN A 101 -11.41 -4.23 19.45
CA ASN A 101 -12.14 -5.03 18.46
C ASN A 101 -11.26 -5.56 17.30
N LEU A 102 -9.95 -5.33 17.32
CA LEU A 102 -9.05 -5.89 16.32
C LEU A 102 -8.96 -7.41 16.43
N LYS A 103 -9.23 -8.10 15.31
CA LYS A 103 -9.11 -9.57 15.22
C LYS A 103 -7.65 -9.99 15.28
N VAL A 104 -7.39 -11.10 15.97
CA VAL A 104 -6.08 -11.73 16.01
C VAL A 104 -5.99 -12.79 14.91
N SER A 105 -4.93 -12.74 14.10
CA SER A 105 -4.59 -13.81 13.16
C SER A 105 -3.39 -14.60 13.69
N SER A 106 -3.38 -15.93 13.51
CA SER A 106 -2.25 -16.78 13.90
C SER A 106 -1.07 -16.71 12.92
N SER A 107 -1.22 -15.97 11.82
CA SER A 107 -0.25 -15.87 10.72
C SER A 107 0.33 -14.47 10.64
N CYS A 108 1.28 -14.21 11.53
CA CYS A 108 2.07 -12.98 11.55
C CYS A 108 3.55 -13.38 11.56
N VAL A 109 4.14 -13.47 10.38
CA VAL A 109 5.60 -13.52 10.23
C VAL A 109 6.17 -12.23 10.81
N ALA A 110 6.88 -12.36 11.92
CA ALA A 110 7.62 -11.29 12.56
C ALA A 110 9.09 -11.68 12.53
N GLU A 111 9.84 -11.27 11.50
CA GLU A 111 11.30 -11.25 11.57
C GLU A 111 11.84 -10.07 10.74
N VAL A 112 12.29 -9.03 11.44
CA VAL A 112 13.36 -8.16 10.96
C VAL A 112 14.41 -8.21 12.05
N ASN A 113 15.38 -9.12 11.91
CA ASN A 113 16.60 -9.12 12.72
C ASN A 113 17.49 -7.99 12.19
N ASP A 114 17.58 -6.89 12.93
CA ASP A 114 18.64 -5.89 12.74
C ASP A 114 19.74 -6.20 13.77
N GLU A 115 20.59 -7.16 13.43
CA GLU A 115 21.90 -7.32 14.06
C GLU A 115 22.90 -6.42 13.30
N ASN A 116 23.04 -5.18 13.74
CA ASN A 116 24.29 -4.45 13.54
C ASN A 116 25.11 -4.56 14.83
N SER A 117 26.11 -5.44 14.78
CA SER A 117 27.21 -5.50 15.76
C SER A 117 28.10 -4.27 15.63
N ASP A 118 28.56 -3.76 16.77
CA ASP A 118 29.75 -2.91 16.90
C ASP A 118 30.82 -3.72 17.67
#